data_AF-A0A2P2GN36-F1
#
_entry.id   AF-A0A2P2GN36-F1
#
_cell.length_a   1.000
_cell.length_b   1.000
_cell.length_c   1.000
_cell.angle_alpha   90.00
_cell.angle_beta   90.00
_cell.angle_gamma   90.00
#
_symmetry.space_group_name_H-M   'P 1'
#
loop_
_entity.id
_entity.type
_entity.pdbx_description
1 polymer ?
#
loop_
_entity_poly.entity_id
_entity_poly.type
_entity_poly.pdbx_seq_one_letter_code
_entity_poly.pdbx_strand_id
1 'polypeptide(L)'
;MFTSVLMIEKPLTAVDVDFVTTLHGEEGVSFIVLMQPRGDQADVLLRAIDDVAMGELKEAAHEGDEPEGKDARKPAEQALEHSLQALRDAGCEAVGQVVEDHPLNKMKSVVEEAEADEVIVLTAPHYVEEFFHRDWASRARHKVGVPVLKLFAHSE
;
A
#
# COMPACT_ATOMS: atom_id res chain seq x y z
N MET A 1 21.88 -7.50 0.04
CA MET A 1 20.60 -7.61 0.77
C MET A 1 19.81 -6.39 0.36
N PHE A 2 18.70 -6.58 -0.33
CA PHE A 2 17.83 -5.50 -0.79
C PHE A 2 16.89 -5.03 0.33
N THR A 3 16.61 -3.74 0.37
CA THR A 3 15.62 -3.15 1.28
C THR A 3 14.45 -2.60 0.50
N SER A 4 13.30 -3.25 0.60
CA SER A 4 12.10 -2.88 -0.15
C SER A 4 11.04 -2.29 0.78
N VAL A 5 10.52 -1.11 0.43
CA VAL A 5 9.31 -0.58 1.07
C VAL A 5 8.10 -1.19 0.36
N LEU A 6 7.32 -2.01 1.08
CA LEU A 6 6.18 -2.74 0.53
C LEU A 6 4.87 -2.13 1.04
N MET A 7 4.13 -1.48 0.16
CA MET A 7 2.83 -0.90 0.49
C MET A 7 1.70 -1.87 0.13
N ILE A 8 0.86 -2.17 1.11
CA ILE A 8 -0.25 -3.12 1.00
C ILE A 8 -1.55 -2.53 1.56
N GLU A 9 -2.67 -2.96 1.01
CA GLU A 9 -4.03 -2.59 1.48
C GLU A 9 -4.77 -3.78 2.11
N LYS A 10 -4.27 -4.99 1.86
CA LYS A 10 -4.82 -6.27 2.30
C LYS A 10 -3.69 -7.13 2.87
N PRO A 11 -4.01 -8.08 3.75
CA PRO A 11 -3.03 -9.05 4.18
C PRO A 11 -2.45 -9.81 2.97
N LEU A 12 -1.14 -10.05 2.97
CA LEU A 12 -0.48 -10.81 1.90
C LEU A 12 -1.00 -12.24 1.85
N THR A 13 -1.32 -12.71 0.64
CA THR A 13 -1.53 -14.14 0.38
C THR A 13 -0.19 -14.87 0.25
N ALA A 14 -0.22 -16.21 0.31
CA ALA A 14 0.98 -17.01 0.06
C ALA A 14 1.57 -16.74 -1.34
N VAL A 15 0.71 -16.49 -2.33
CA VAL A 15 1.13 -16.16 -3.70
C VAL A 15 1.80 -14.79 -3.75
N ASP A 16 1.28 -13.80 -3.03
CA ASP A 16 1.89 -12.48 -2.96
C ASP A 16 3.27 -12.53 -2.29
N VAL A 17 3.42 -13.32 -1.22
CA VAL A 17 4.70 -13.54 -0.53
C VAL A 17 5.73 -14.19 -1.45
N ASP A 18 5.38 -15.29 -2.12
CA ASP A 18 6.27 -15.95 -3.09
C ASP A 18 6.69 -14.97 -4.19
N PHE A 19 5.74 -14.19 -4.71
CA PHE A 19 6.02 -13.25 -5.78
C PHE A 19 6.96 -12.12 -5.35
N VAL A 20 6.74 -11.45 -4.21
CA VAL A 20 7.59 -10.33 -3.79
C VAL A 20 8.97 -10.77 -3.28
N THR A 21 9.07 -11.96 -2.71
CA THR A 21 10.35 -12.48 -2.17
C THR A 21 11.29 -12.97 -3.28
N THR A 22 10.74 -13.36 -4.43
CA THR A 22 11.51 -13.90 -5.57
C THR A 22 11.96 -12.84 -6.59
N LEU A 23 11.52 -11.58 -6.46
CA LEU A 23 11.84 -10.50 -7.41
C LEU A 23 13.35 -10.25 -7.59
N HIS A 24 14.14 -10.46 -6.53
CA HIS A 24 15.59 -10.21 -6.50
C HIS A 24 16.44 -11.47 -6.73
N GLY A 25 15.81 -12.58 -7.15
CA GLY A 25 16.52 -13.84 -7.42
C GLY A 25 17.16 -14.44 -6.17
N GLU A 26 18.47 -14.65 -6.20
CA GLU A 26 19.21 -15.22 -5.06
C GLU A 26 19.61 -14.18 -4.01
N GLU A 27 19.40 -12.88 -4.27
CA GLU A 27 19.72 -11.84 -3.32
C GLU A 27 18.63 -11.71 -2.26
N GLY A 28 19.00 -11.85 -0.98
CA GLY A 28 18.05 -11.72 0.13
C GLY A 28 17.43 -10.33 0.22
N VAL A 29 16.15 -10.27 0.54
CA VAL A 29 15.36 -9.03 0.66
C VAL A 29 14.82 -8.86 2.09
N SER A 30 14.82 -7.61 2.55
CA SER A 30 14.16 -7.15 3.76
C SER A 30 13.01 -6.21 3.40
N PHE A 31 11.95 -6.24 4.20
CA PHE A 31 10.73 -5.48 3.94
C PHE A 31 10.40 -4.51 5.06
N ILE A 32 10.09 -3.28 4.66
CA ILE A 32 9.37 -2.32 5.49
C ILE A 32 7.94 -2.21 4.96
N VAL A 33 7.01 -2.89 5.63
CA VAL A 33 5.62 -3.00 5.20
C VAL A 33 4.81 -1.81 5.70
N LEU A 34 4.16 -1.11 4.77
CA LEU A 34 3.23 -0.03 5.04
C LEU A 34 1.82 -0.52 4.75
N MET A 35 1.06 -0.81 5.80
CA MET A 35 -0.34 -1.21 5.69
C MET A 35 -1.21 0.04 5.67
N GLN A 36 -1.89 0.30 4.56
CA GLN A 36 -2.93 1.32 4.52
C GLN A 36 -4.27 0.64 4.84
N PRO A 37 -4.96 0.97 5.94
CA PRO A 37 -6.27 0.43 6.25
C PRO A 37 -7.25 0.70 5.10
N ARG A 38 -8.09 -0.30 4.81
CA ARG A 38 -9.36 -0.04 4.14
C ARG A 38 -10.26 0.72 5.10
N GLY A 39 -10.83 1.79 4.60
CA GLY A 39 -11.69 2.71 5.33
C GLY A 39 -11.98 3.83 4.38
N ASP A 40 -13.18 4.40 4.48
CA ASP A 40 -13.70 5.37 3.52
C ASP A 40 -13.04 6.77 3.60
N GLN A 41 -11.70 6.77 3.53
CA GLN A 41 -10.90 7.90 3.08
C GLN A 41 -10.75 7.92 1.55
N ALA A 42 -11.45 7.03 0.84
CA ALA A 42 -11.93 7.44 -0.48
C ALA A 42 -12.84 8.68 -0.30
N ASP A 43 -13.79 8.66 0.66
CA ASP A 43 -14.76 9.76 0.85
C ASP A 43 -14.27 11.03 1.58
N VAL A 44 -13.35 10.98 2.56
CA VAL A 44 -12.91 12.24 3.21
C VAL A 44 -12.01 13.08 2.30
N LEU A 45 -11.22 12.47 1.42
CA LEU A 45 -10.44 13.20 0.42
C LEU A 45 -11.30 13.60 -0.79
N LEU A 46 -12.42 12.92 -1.05
CA LEU A 46 -13.48 13.40 -1.94
C LEU A 46 -14.29 14.56 -1.34
N ARG A 47 -14.31 14.79 -0.02
CA ARG A 47 -14.85 16.05 0.56
C ARG A 47 -13.96 17.28 0.29
N ALA A 48 -12.77 17.09 -0.29
CA ALA A 48 -12.04 18.14 -0.98
C ALA A 48 -12.42 18.24 -2.48
N ILE A 49 -13.59 17.74 -2.87
CA ILE A 49 -14.48 18.50 -3.76
C ILE A 49 -14.47 19.97 -3.30
N ASP A 50 -14.54 20.88 -4.27
CA ASP A 50 -15.05 22.26 -4.12
C ASP A 50 -14.12 23.44 -3.82
N ASP A 51 -12.79 23.32 -3.84
CA ASP A 51 -12.02 24.56 -4.08
C ASP A 51 -11.93 24.91 -5.57
N VAL A 52 -11.87 23.96 -6.51
CA VAL A 52 -11.93 24.29 -7.95
C VAL A 52 -12.33 23.10 -8.83
N ALA A 53 -13.36 23.30 -9.66
CA ALA A 53 -13.67 22.63 -10.94
C ALA A 53 -14.69 21.46 -10.98
N MET A 54 -15.88 21.84 -11.49
CA MET A 54 -16.66 21.12 -12.51
C MET A 54 -17.52 19.92 -12.06
N GLY A 55 -18.70 20.25 -11.53
CA GLY A 55 -20.01 19.85 -12.07
C GLY A 55 -20.21 18.39 -12.51
N GLU A 56 -21.07 17.73 -11.74
CA GLU A 56 -21.73 16.42 -11.98
C GLU A 56 -20.81 15.21 -11.87
N LEU A 57 -21.11 14.29 -10.94
CA LEU A 57 -21.53 12.92 -11.27
C LEU A 57 -21.96 12.14 -10.02
N LYS A 58 -23.02 11.36 -10.23
CA LYS A 58 -23.74 10.52 -9.27
C LYS A 58 -23.16 9.11 -9.21
N GLU A 59 -23.33 8.53 -8.01
CA GLU A 59 -23.58 7.10 -7.74
C GLU A 59 -22.46 6.11 -8.08
N ALA A 60 -21.60 5.85 -7.08
CA ALA A 60 -20.91 4.57 -6.92
C ALA A 60 -20.80 4.24 -5.42
N ALA A 61 -21.82 3.58 -4.88
CA ALA A 61 -21.77 2.97 -3.55
C ALA A 61 -22.25 1.54 -3.72
N HIS A 62 -21.35 0.56 -3.58
CA HIS A 62 -21.62 -0.83 -3.17
C HIS A 62 -20.30 -1.61 -3.07
N GLU A 63 -19.63 -1.56 -1.92
CA GLU A 63 -18.81 -2.66 -1.40
C GLU A 63 -19.04 -2.71 0.13
N GLY A 64 -19.46 -3.87 0.63
CA GLY A 64 -20.25 -4.00 1.86
C GLY A 64 -19.47 -3.98 3.18
N ASP A 65 -20.14 -3.52 4.25
CA ASP A 65 -19.81 -3.67 5.68
C ASP A 65 -18.31 -3.72 6.06
N GLU A 66 -17.47 -2.87 5.47
CA GLU A 66 -16.07 -2.71 5.88
C GLU A 66 -15.98 -1.70 7.07
N PRO A 67 -15.29 -2.03 8.17
CA PRO A 67 -15.14 -1.13 9.30
C PRO A 67 -14.28 0.10 8.93
N GLU A 68 -14.71 1.30 9.35
CA GLU A 68 -14.11 2.58 8.96
C GLU A 68 -13.36 3.28 10.12
N GLY A 69 -12.46 4.20 9.78
CA GLY A 69 -11.82 5.11 10.74
C GLY A 69 -11.09 4.41 11.89
N LYS A 70 -11.38 4.77 13.14
CA LYS A 70 -10.76 4.14 14.33
C LYS A 70 -11.07 2.65 14.44
N ASP A 71 -12.19 2.22 13.87
CA ASP A 71 -12.61 0.82 13.88
C ASP A 71 -11.91 0.00 12.78
N ALA A 72 -11.36 0.66 11.75
CA ALA A 72 -10.51 0.04 10.71
C ALA A 72 -9.07 -0.25 11.18
N ARG A 73 -8.60 0.47 12.21
CA ARG A 73 -7.21 0.35 12.69
C ARG A 73 -6.88 -1.04 13.22
N LYS A 74 -7.77 -1.64 14.01
CA LYS A 74 -7.55 -2.99 14.57
C LYS A 74 -7.48 -4.06 13.47
N PRO A 75 -8.43 -4.11 12.51
CA PRO A 75 -8.30 -4.96 11.32
C PRO A 75 -7.01 -4.74 10.54
N ALA A 76 -6.59 -3.49 10.36
CA ALA A 76 -5.35 -3.18 9.65
C ALA A 76 -4.09 -3.63 10.40
N GLU A 77 -4.04 -3.44 11.72
CA GLU A 77 -2.95 -3.94 12.57
C GLU A 77 -2.87 -5.49 12.50
N GLN A 78 -4.02 -6.17 12.50
CA GLN A 78 -4.08 -7.63 12.34
C GLN A 78 -3.61 -8.08 10.95
N ALA A 79 -4.05 -7.40 9.89
CA ALA A 79 -3.62 -7.68 8.52
C ALA A 79 -2.13 -7.43 8.31
N LEU A 80 -1.60 -6.37 8.92
CA LEU A 80 -0.18 -6.06 8.94
C LEU A 80 0.60 -7.19 9.63
N GLU A 81 0.22 -7.58 10.85
CA GLU A 81 0.94 -8.63 11.58
C GLU A 81 0.90 -9.96 10.83
N HIS A 82 -0.23 -10.31 10.22
CA HIS A 82 -0.34 -11.49 9.37
C HIS A 82 0.68 -11.46 8.22
N SER A 83 0.77 -10.32 7.53
CA SER A 83 1.69 -10.13 6.40
C SER A 83 3.15 -10.17 6.83
N LEU A 84 3.48 -9.54 7.96
CA LEU A 84 4.82 -9.56 8.53
C LEU A 84 5.24 -10.98 8.94
N GLN A 85 4.34 -11.74 9.56
CA GLN A 85 4.61 -13.13 9.90
C GLN A 85 4.83 -13.97 8.64
N ALA A 86 3.99 -13.82 7.62
CA ALA A 86 4.13 -14.58 6.37
C ALA A 86 5.46 -14.31 5.65
N LEU A 87 5.92 -13.06 5.63
CA LEU A 87 7.25 -12.71 5.08
C LEU A 87 8.40 -13.29 5.92
N ARG A 88 8.28 -13.27 7.25
CA ARG A 88 9.28 -13.88 8.14
C ARG A 88 9.34 -15.40 8.00
N ASP A 89 8.19 -16.05 7.84
CA ASP A 89 8.09 -17.49 7.61
C ASP A 89 8.73 -17.88 6.26
N ALA A 90 8.72 -16.97 5.28
CA ALA A 90 9.46 -17.09 4.03
C ALA A 90 10.97 -16.81 4.15
N GLY A 91 11.46 -16.47 5.36
CA GLY A 91 12.88 -16.25 5.64
C GLY A 91 13.35 -14.79 5.46
N CYS A 92 12.45 -13.84 5.27
CA CYS A 92 12.79 -12.43 5.11
C CYS A 92 12.79 -11.68 6.46
N GLU A 93 13.60 -10.64 6.56
CA GLU A 93 13.45 -9.64 7.62
C GLU A 93 12.24 -8.76 7.27
N ALA A 94 11.27 -8.62 8.18
CA ALA A 94 10.08 -7.81 7.95
C ALA A 94 9.69 -7.03 9.19
N VAL A 95 9.55 -5.71 9.02
CA VAL A 95 8.97 -4.78 10.00
C VAL A 95 7.90 -3.95 9.30
N GLY A 96 7.00 -3.32 10.04
CA GLY A 96 5.98 -2.50 9.38
C GLY A 96 5.14 -1.68 10.32
N GLN A 97 4.31 -0.83 9.73
CA GLN A 97 3.39 0.03 10.45
C GLN A 97 2.13 0.31 9.62
N VAL A 98 1.04 0.59 10.33
CA VAL A 98 -0.20 1.07 9.72
C VAL A 98 -0.05 2.55 9.39
N VAL A 99 -0.50 2.96 8.21
CA VAL A 99 -0.43 4.34 7.72
C VAL A 99 -1.85 4.91 7.65
N GLU A 100 -2.15 5.88 8.52
CA GLU A 100 -3.48 6.50 8.63
C GLU A 100 -3.66 7.72 7.70
N ASP A 101 -2.58 8.47 7.43
CA ASP A 101 -2.61 9.73 6.68
C ASP A 101 -1.41 9.88 5.73
N HIS A 102 -1.64 10.55 4.59
CA HIS A 102 -0.61 10.98 3.63
C HIS A 102 0.42 9.88 3.23
N PRO A 103 -0.03 8.78 2.59
CA PRO A 103 0.82 7.62 2.30
C PRO A 103 2.08 7.95 1.49
N LEU A 104 2.04 8.92 0.56
CA LEU A 104 3.25 9.36 -0.17
C LEU A 104 4.33 9.93 0.75
N ASN A 105 3.91 10.77 1.70
CA ASN A 105 4.85 11.44 2.58
C ASN A 105 5.47 10.41 3.49
N LYS A 106 4.66 9.50 4.04
CA LYS A 106 5.15 8.43 4.90
C LYS A 106 6.10 7.49 4.16
N MET A 107 5.72 7.04 2.97
CA MET A 107 6.56 6.22 2.11
C MET A 107 7.89 6.90 1.81
N LYS A 108 7.87 8.19 1.41
CA LYS A 108 9.08 8.97 1.18
C LYS A 108 9.98 8.99 2.42
N SER A 109 9.44 9.34 3.59
CA SER A 109 10.21 9.39 4.82
C SER A 109 10.83 8.03 5.16
N VAL A 110 10.08 6.95 4.98
CA VAL A 110 10.58 5.59 5.23
C VAL A 110 11.69 5.21 4.25
N VAL A 111 11.54 5.54 2.97
CA VAL A 111 12.60 5.32 1.97
C VAL A 111 13.86 6.09 2.34
N GLU A 112 13.74 7.36 2.74
CA GLU A 112 14.87 8.19 3.15
C GLU A 112 15.53 7.70 4.45
N GLU A 113 14.74 7.32 5.45
CA GLU A 113 15.23 6.85 6.76
C GLU A 113 15.91 5.49 6.69
N ALA A 114 15.38 4.60 5.86
CA ALA A 114 15.89 3.24 5.71
C ALA A 114 16.91 3.07 4.56
N GLU A 115 17.17 4.14 3.81
CA GLU A 115 17.96 4.10 2.57
C GLU A 115 17.48 2.98 1.63
N ALA A 116 16.16 2.83 1.50
CA ALA A 116 15.55 1.73 0.77
C ALA A 116 15.94 1.75 -0.72
N ASP A 117 16.07 0.57 -1.32
CA ASP A 117 16.48 0.42 -2.73
C ASP A 117 15.30 0.59 -3.70
N GLU A 118 14.08 0.30 -3.25
CA GLU A 118 12.88 0.36 -4.07
C GLU A 118 11.59 0.51 -3.25
N VAL A 119 10.51 0.78 -3.97
CA VAL A 119 9.15 0.70 -3.47
C VAL A 119 8.37 -0.31 -4.30
N ILE A 120 7.69 -1.23 -3.62
CA ILE A 120 6.69 -2.12 -4.20
C ILE A 120 5.31 -1.70 -3.70
N VAL A 121 4.37 -1.50 -4.62
CA VAL A 121 2.96 -1.24 -4.29
C VAL A 121 2.14 -2.44 -4.76
N LEU A 122 1.50 -3.13 -3.82
CA LEU A 122 0.65 -4.29 -4.07
C LEU A 122 -0.80 -3.91 -3.74
N THR A 123 -1.60 -3.70 -4.78
CA THR A 123 -2.98 -3.17 -4.69
C THR A 123 -3.96 -4.05 -5.48
N ALA A 124 -5.24 -4.00 -5.14
CA ALA A 124 -6.25 -4.76 -5.86
C ALA A 124 -6.58 -4.12 -7.23
N PRO A 125 -6.96 -4.91 -8.26
CA PRO A 125 -7.19 -4.39 -9.61
C PRO A 125 -8.28 -3.30 -9.74
N HIS A 126 -9.29 -3.29 -8.86
CA HIS A 126 -10.44 -2.37 -8.93
C HIS A 126 -10.18 -0.97 -8.34
N TYR A 127 -9.27 -0.85 -7.36
CA TYR A 127 -8.94 0.44 -6.73
C TYR A 127 -7.90 1.26 -7.50
N VAL A 128 -7.54 0.79 -8.69
CA VAL A 128 -6.55 1.42 -9.58
C VAL A 128 -7.02 2.77 -10.11
N GLU A 129 -8.33 3.02 -10.18
CA GLU A 129 -8.87 4.29 -10.70
C GLU A 129 -9.22 5.29 -9.58
N GLU A 130 -9.66 4.83 -8.40
CA GLU A 130 -10.21 5.71 -7.35
C GLU A 130 -9.18 6.16 -6.30
N PHE A 131 -8.12 5.40 -6.02
CA PHE A 131 -7.01 5.85 -5.13
C PHE A 131 -5.81 6.46 -5.87
N PHE A 132 -5.78 6.36 -7.21
CA PHE A 132 -4.61 6.67 -8.02
C PHE A 132 -4.95 7.48 -9.27
N HIS A 133 -5.56 8.67 -9.12
CA HIS A 133 -5.72 9.67 -10.18
C HIS A 133 -4.55 9.67 -11.17
N ARG A 134 -4.69 8.96 -12.32
CA ARG A 134 -3.85 8.81 -13.54
C ARG A 134 -2.30 8.91 -13.49
N ASP A 135 -1.66 9.24 -12.37
CA ASP A 135 -0.30 9.80 -12.29
C ASP A 135 0.44 9.52 -10.96
N TRP A 136 -0.09 8.73 -10.02
CA TRP A 136 0.62 8.42 -8.76
C TRP A 136 1.99 7.79 -9.00
N ALA A 137 2.07 6.76 -9.84
CA ALA A 137 3.34 6.08 -10.08
C ALA A 137 4.40 7.06 -10.63
N SER A 138 3.95 8.06 -11.39
CA SER A 138 4.78 9.18 -11.83
C SER A 138 5.18 10.07 -10.64
N ARG A 139 4.23 10.50 -9.81
CA ARG A 139 4.49 11.33 -8.60
C ARG A 139 5.38 10.63 -7.59
N ALA A 140 5.17 9.35 -7.30
CA ALA A 140 5.96 8.54 -6.40
C ALA A 140 7.39 8.41 -6.91
N ARG A 141 7.60 8.04 -8.19
CA ARG A 141 8.94 8.00 -8.81
C ARG A 141 9.70 9.31 -8.66
N HIS A 142 9.01 10.45 -8.85
CA HIS A 142 9.63 11.77 -8.68
C HIS A 142 9.85 12.18 -7.21
N LYS A 143 9.11 11.60 -6.27
CA LYS A 143 9.09 12.04 -4.86
C LYS A 143 9.91 11.16 -3.93
N VAL A 144 9.95 9.85 -4.18
CA VAL A 144 10.70 8.87 -3.36
C VAL A 144 12.14 8.68 -3.82
N GLY A 145 12.46 9.01 -5.08
CA GLY A 145 13.84 8.97 -5.58
C GLY A 145 14.39 7.57 -5.91
N VAL A 146 13.60 6.52 -5.70
CA VAL A 146 13.95 5.11 -5.95
C VAL A 146 12.99 4.48 -6.96
N PRO A 147 13.36 3.36 -7.62
CA PRO A 147 12.45 2.60 -8.46
C PRO A 147 11.13 2.25 -7.76
N VAL A 148 10.02 2.37 -8.49
CA VAL A 148 8.69 2.05 -7.98
C VAL A 148 8.04 0.99 -8.88
N LEU A 149 7.79 -0.19 -8.32
CA LEU A 149 7.12 -1.31 -8.96
C LEU A 149 5.66 -1.38 -8.50
N LYS A 150 4.73 -1.48 -9.46
CA LYS A 150 3.30 -1.67 -9.18
C LYS A 150 2.92 -3.10 -9.54
N LEU A 151 2.40 -3.83 -8.55
CA LEU A 151 1.94 -5.21 -8.67
C LEU A 151 0.46 -5.27 -8.29
N PHE A 152 -0.23 -6.28 -8.84
CA PHE A 152 -1.61 -6.55 -8.49
C PHE A 152 -1.65 -7.68 -7.47
N ALA A 153 -2.37 -7.44 -6.37
CA ALA A 153 -2.61 -8.44 -5.35
C ALA A 153 -3.42 -9.61 -5.95
N HIS A 154 -3.06 -10.84 -5.60
CA HIS A 154 -3.85 -11.99 -5.98
C HIS A 154 -5.18 -11.99 -5.21
N SER A 155 -6.26 -12.22 -5.94
CA SER A 155 -7.61 -12.33 -5.38
C SER A 155 -7.87 -13.81 -5.12
N GLU A 156 -7.89 -14.23 -3.86
CA GLU A 156 -8.54 -15.48 -3.44
C GLU A 156 -9.71 -15.16 -2.52
#